data_AF-A0A2N5XEX2-F1
#
_entry.id   AF-A0A2N5XEX2-F1
#
_cell.length_a   1.000
_cell.length_b   1.000
_cell.length_c   1.000
_cell.angle_alpha   90.00
_cell.angle_beta   90.00
_cell.angle_gamma   90.00
#
_symmetry.space_group_name_H-M   'P 1'
#
loop_
_entity.id
_entity.type
_entity.pdbx_description
1 polymer ?
#
loop_
_entity_poly.entity_id
_entity_poly.type
_entity_poly.pdbx_seq_one_letter_code
_entity_poly.pdbx_strand_id
1 'polypeptide(L)'
;MGKSIDRASSHPLAFVRRRRGWSYQELARVVADNARALGVPMAARREKVWRWEHWGVVPEADSQRALARALGVPAERLESHPWPD
;
A
#
# COMPACT_ATOMS: atom_id res chain seq x y z
N MET A 1 18.18 -31.24 0.49
CA MET A 1 17.33 -30.47 -0.43
C MET A 1 17.59 -28.99 -0.17
N GLY A 2 18.35 -28.34 -1.04
CA GLY A 2 18.86 -26.99 -0.81
C GLY A 2 17.76 -25.92 -0.89
N LYS A 3 17.66 -25.08 0.14
CA LYS A 3 17.02 -23.76 -0.02
C LYS A 3 18.03 -22.85 -0.73
N SER A 4 17.95 -22.79 -2.05
CA SER A 4 18.63 -21.77 -2.84
C SER A 4 17.94 -20.43 -2.62
N ILE A 5 18.64 -19.57 -1.89
CA ILE A 5 18.57 -18.11 -1.71
C ILE A 5 17.97 -17.31 -2.88
N ASP A 6 17.02 -16.40 -2.58
CA ASP A 6 16.79 -15.20 -3.38
C ASP A 6 16.75 -13.94 -2.50
N ARG A 7 17.56 -12.95 -2.89
CA ARG A 7 17.88 -11.70 -2.19
C ARG A 7 16.72 -10.69 -2.30
N ALA A 8 16.31 -10.07 -1.19
CA ALA A 8 15.58 -8.78 -1.16
C ALA A 8 14.15 -8.71 -1.73
N SER A 9 13.19 -9.49 -1.18
CA SER A 9 11.75 -9.31 -1.45
C SER A 9 11.23 -7.98 -0.87
N SER A 10 11.50 -6.86 -1.56
CA SER A 10 10.86 -5.58 -1.22
C SER A 10 9.37 -5.74 -1.41
N HIS A 11 8.61 -5.64 -0.31
CA HIS A 11 7.16 -5.55 -0.32
C HIS A 11 6.68 -4.65 -1.49
N PRO A 12 5.69 -5.02 -2.32
CA PRO A 12 5.31 -4.26 -3.51
C PRO A 12 5.02 -2.78 -3.23
N LEU A 13 4.31 -2.49 -2.14
CA LEU A 13 4.13 -1.11 -1.66
C LEU A 13 5.45 -0.38 -1.32
N ALA A 14 6.41 -1.05 -0.67
CA ALA A 14 7.73 -0.48 -0.38
C ALA A 14 8.50 -0.15 -1.67
N PHE A 15 8.41 -1.02 -2.68
CA PHE A 15 8.99 -0.77 -4.00
C PHE A 15 8.37 0.48 -4.66
N VAL A 16 7.03 0.56 -4.70
CA VAL A 16 6.31 1.71 -5.26
C VAL A 16 6.67 3.00 -4.53
N ARG A 17 6.64 2.97 -3.19
CA ARG A 17 6.96 4.12 -2.34
C ARG A 17 8.37 4.64 -2.61
N ARG A 18 9.38 3.75 -2.63
CA ARG A 18 10.78 4.11 -2.92
C ARG A 18 10.94 4.66 -4.34
N ARG A 19 10.31 4.05 -5.34
CA ARG A 19 10.36 4.51 -6.74
C ARG A 19 9.72 5.89 -6.94
N ARG A 20 8.72 6.23 -6.13
CA ARG A 20 8.06 7.55 -6.12
C ARG A 20 8.78 8.58 -5.23
N GLY A 21 9.84 8.20 -4.52
CA GLY A 21 10.54 9.07 -3.58
C GLY A 21 9.75 9.41 -2.31
N TRP A 22 8.71 8.63 -1.99
CA TRP A 22 7.84 8.90 -0.85
C TRP A 22 8.43 8.37 0.47
N SER A 23 8.40 9.19 1.51
CA SER A 23 8.45 8.75 2.90
C SER A 23 7.17 8.01 3.29
N TYR A 24 7.19 7.32 4.42
CA TYR A 24 5.98 6.69 4.98
C TYR A 24 4.86 7.73 5.22
N GLN A 25 5.22 8.93 5.67
CA GLN A 25 4.25 9.99 5.93
C GLN A 25 3.66 10.55 4.64
N GLU A 26 4.44 10.67 3.57
CA GLU A 26 3.93 11.10 2.27
C GLU A 26 2.98 10.06 1.68
N LEU A 27 3.31 8.78 1.73
CA LEU A 27 2.37 7.74 1.32
C LEU A 27 1.09 7.77 2.17
N ALA A 28 1.19 7.97 3.48
CA ALA A 28 0.01 8.11 4.33
C ALA A 28 -0.87 9.31 3.94
N ARG A 29 -0.29 10.43 3.50
CA ARG A 29 -1.03 11.59 2.98
C ARG A 29 -1.68 11.29 1.65
N VAL A 30 -0.96 10.68 0.71
CA VAL A 30 -1.50 10.26 -0.59
C VAL A 30 -2.73 9.37 -0.39
N VAL A 31 -2.67 8.40 0.53
CA VAL A 31 -3.82 7.54 0.83
C VAL A 31 -4.97 8.35 1.44
N ALA A 32 -4.70 9.23 2.42
CA ALA A 32 -5.75 10.06 3.02
C ALA A 32 -6.44 10.99 2.02
N ASP A 33 -5.69 11.62 1.11
CA ASP A 33 -6.23 12.52 0.09
C ASP A 33 -7.09 11.75 -0.92
N ASN A 34 -6.67 10.54 -1.31
CA ASN A 34 -7.44 9.68 -2.21
C ASN A 34 -8.68 9.08 -1.51
N ALA A 35 -8.60 8.75 -0.22
CA ALA A 35 -9.77 8.34 0.56
C ALA A 35 -10.79 9.48 0.67
N ARG A 36 -10.32 10.72 0.91
CA ARG A 36 -11.18 11.91 0.93
C ARG A 36 -11.88 12.14 -0.41
N ALA A 37 -11.18 11.94 -1.52
CA ALA A 37 -11.77 12.02 -2.85
C ALA A 37 -12.86 10.95 -3.11
N LEU A 38 -12.87 9.86 -2.33
CA LEU A 38 -13.90 8.83 -2.31
C LEU A 38 -14.99 9.07 -1.25
N GLY A 39 -14.95 10.21 -0.55
CA GLY A 39 -15.90 10.53 0.52
C GLY A 39 -15.60 9.84 1.86
N VAL A 40 -14.41 9.24 2.02
CA VAL A 40 -14.02 8.52 3.23
C VAL A 40 -13.04 9.36 4.05
N PRO A 41 -13.39 9.77 5.29
CA PRO A 41 -12.45 10.47 6.16
C PRO A 41 -11.36 9.50 6.62
N MET A 42 -10.09 9.88 6.41
CA MET A 42 -8.96 9.03 6.80
C MET A 42 -7.80 9.85 7.37
N ALA A 43 -7.21 9.37 8.47
CA ALA A 43 -6.03 9.98 9.07
C ALA A 43 -4.73 9.51 8.39
N ALA A 44 -3.87 10.46 8.03
CA ALA A 44 -2.55 10.22 7.44
C ALA A 44 -1.51 9.79 8.49
N ARG A 45 -1.56 8.53 8.92
CA ARG A 45 -0.64 7.96 9.93
C ARG A 45 0.44 7.08 9.29
N ARG A 46 1.71 7.49 9.38
CA ARG A 46 2.86 6.73 8.84
C ARG A 46 2.96 5.32 9.42
N GLU A 47 2.50 5.11 10.65
CA GLU A 47 2.56 3.83 11.36
C GLU A 47 1.73 2.76 10.65
N LYS A 48 0.62 3.14 10.01
CA LYS A 48 -0.18 2.18 9.19
C LYS A 48 0.66 1.66 8.03
N VAL A 49 1.30 2.57 7.29
CA VAL A 49 2.13 2.24 6.13
C VAL A 49 3.27 1.31 6.51
N TRP A 50 3.95 1.59 7.62
CA TRP A 50 5.03 0.73 8.09
C TRP A 50 4.52 -0.68 8.46
N ARG A 51 3.37 -0.81 9.11
CA ARG A 51 2.76 -2.11 9.41
C ARG A 51 2.36 -2.89 8.15
N TRP A 52 1.87 -2.19 7.13
CA TRP A 52 1.55 -2.79 5.83
C TRP A 52 2.80 -3.39 5.19
N GLU A 53 3.91 -2.64 5.18
CA GLU A 53 5.16 -3.08 4.55
C GLU A 53 5.91 -4.18 5.32
N HIS A 54 5.84 -4.18 6.66
CA HIS A 54 6.75 -4.99 7.50
C HIS A 54 6.07 -6.04 8.37
N TRP A 55 4.79 -5.87 8.71
CA TRP A 55 4.09 -6.75 9.66
C TRP A 55 3.02 -7.64 9.03
N GLY A 56 2.91 -7.64 7.69
CA GLY A 56 1.87 -8.39 6.99
C GLY A 56 0.46 -7.89 7.31
N VAL A 57 0.30 -6.68 7.85
CA VAL A 57 -1.02 -6.10 8.11
C VAL A 57 -1.65 -5.73 6.78
N VAL A 58 -2.80 -6.34 6.49
CA VAL A 58 -3.59 -6.00 5.31
C VAL A 58 -4.25 -4.63 5.53
N PRO A 59 -4.12 -3.66 4.60
CA PRO A 59 -4.87 -2.41 4.67
C PRO A 59 -6.38 -2.68 4.66
N GLU A 60 -7.14 -1.93 5.45
CA GLU A 60 -8.61 -2.01 5.41
C GLU A 60 -9.16 -1.64 4.02
N ALA A 61 -10.38 -2.07 3.69
CA ALA A 61 -10.95 -1.95 2.35
C ALA A 61 -10.91 -0.50 1.80
N ASP A 62 -11.20 0.49 2.63
CA ASP A 62 -11.08 1.90 2.24
C ASP A 62 -9.63 2.32 1.93
N SER A 63 -8.67 1.83 2.71
CA SER A 63 -7.25 2.07 2.45
C SER A 63 -6.79 1.40 1.15
N GLN A 64 -7.28 0.20 0.84
CA GLN A 64 -7.00 -0.48 -0.44
C GLN A 64 -7.59 0.28 -1.63
N ARG A 65 -8.85 0.73 -1.54
CA ARG A 65 -9.47 1.57 -2.58
C ARG A 65 -8.72 2.88 -2.79
N ALA A 66 -8.32 3.54 -1.70
CA ALA A 66 -7.56 4.78 -1.79
C ALA A 66 -6.16 4.57 -2.40
N LEU A 67 -5.47 3.48 -2.05
CA LEU A 67 -4.21 3.08 -2.69
C LEU A 67 -4.40 2.77 -4.18
N ALA A 68 -5.43 2.00 -4.52
CA ALA A 68 -5.74 1.65 -5.90
C ALA A 68 -5.98 2.91 -6.74
N ARG A 69 -6.81 3.83 -6.25
CA ARG A 69 -7.04 5.14 -6.86
C ARG A 69 -5.74 5.94 -7.02
N ALA A 70 -4.91 6.00 -5.98
CA ALA A 70 -3.65 6.73 -6.01
C ALA A 70 -2.64 6.18 -7.04
N LEU A 71 -2.69 4.86 -7.27
CA LEU A 71 -1.77 4.15 -8.16
C LEU A 71 -2.35 3.92 -9.56
N GLY A 72 -3.60 4.30 -9.81
CA GLY A 72 -4.29 4.04 -11.07
C GLY A 72 -4.64 2.56 -11.28
N VAL A 73 -4.78 1.80 -10.20
CA VAL A 73 -5.18 0.39 -10.24
C VAL A 73 -6.71 0.31 -10.25
N PRO A 74 -7.33 -0.39 -11.22
CA PRO A 74 -8.78 -0.60 -11.26
C PRO A 74 -9.29 -1.35 -10.02
N ALA A 75 -10.49 -1.01 -9.55
CA ALA A 75 -11.03 -1.59 -8.31
C ALA A 75 -11.27 -3.11 -8.41
N GLU A 76 -11.57 -3.62 -9.60
CA GLU A 76 -11.80 -5.05 -9.86
C GLU A 76 -10.53 -5.89 -9.64
N ARG A 77 -9.36 -5.24 -9.69
CA ARG A 77 -8.09 -5.90 -9.35
C ARG A 77 -7.97 -6.24 -7.87
N LEU A 78 -8.63 -5.51 -6.98
CA LEU A 78 -8.53 -5.74 -5.54
C LEU A 78 -9.12 -7.11 -5.11
N GLU A 79 -10.09 -7.62 -5.86
CA GLU A 79 -10.68 -8.94 -5.60
C GLU A 79 -9.88 -10.07 -6.23
N SER A 80 -9.35 -9.84 -7.44
CA SER A 80 -8.61 -10.85 -8.21
C SER A 80 -7.14 -10.98 -7.81
N HIS A 81 -6.56 -9.92 -7.23
CA HIS A 81 -5.17 -9.83 -6.78
C HIS A 81 -5.18 -9.22 -5.38
N PRO A 82 -5.49 -10.03 -4.35
CA PRO A 82 -5.55 -9.53 -2.98
C PRO A 82 -4.16 -9.08 -2.52
N TRP A 83 -4.15 -8.15 -1.57
CA TRP A 83 -2.93 -7.67 -0.94
C TRP A 83 -2.00 -8.81 -0.47
N PRO A 84 -0.66 -8.72 -0.66
CA PRO A 84 0.09 -7.57 -1.17
C PRO A 84 0.42 -7.61 -2.68
N ASP A 85 -0.15 -8.56 -3.43
CA ASP A 85 0.24 -8.87 -4.81
C ASP A 85 -0.17 -7.80 -5.85
#